data_AF-A0A9N9J3W1-F1
#
_entry.id   AF-A0A9N9J3W1-F1
#
_cell.length_a   1.000
_cell.length_b   1.000
_cell.length_c   1.000
_cell.angle_alpha   90.00
_cell.angle_beta   90.00
_cell.angle_gamma   90.00
#
_symmetry.space_group_name_H-M   'P 1'
#
loop_
_entity.id
_entity.type
_entity.pdbx_description
1 polymer ?
#
loop_
_entity_poly.entity_id
_entity_poly.type
_entity_poly.pdbx_seq_one_letter_code
_entity_poly.pdbx_strand_id
1 'polypeptide(L)'
;MWLTTQFWNLKLPTASKDTLFFDPDTHPICADFIIERWIYYNGGCPNSLEEYMMLVKESPFGSIISPQKFRHNFVYDSREIFRLSNHMIGILLASLLVNYLEGILLKYPILRTLIKLSKLHTNFGFTDKIVKTADQGLFYTPLDHSKLVQEALDLMKQGKIPIITCPPGGGKSTHFAAQFQAQFKCSVLSQPRRLLVTNHPSTWPKLYSGCTDEFDDNGPNISTHGYLLAINKKFETKDFVIGIDEVHEMDEDSLILMERYKGHIYCLSVTPIPIPNGVEVKLKKTCNPYSVTELPTPTHHHLESNVFHYLNMFPNHKTLVIHLSYSVCVKLHDTLRNNDVEVIFATSVVEAGITIPNINLVIDSGLSIGKFNGVYVTRYSSRASAIQRTGRTGRTNDGREEETMMMIDDSDDSRRGR
;
A
#
# COMPACT_ATOMS: atom_id res chain seq x y z
N MET A 1 -18.19 -2.25 -15.14
CA MET A 1 -17.60 -3.25 -16.06
C MET A 1 -18.72 -3.80 -16.92
N TRP A 2 -18.85 -3.43 -18.20
CA TRP A 2 -19.52 -4.20 -19.26
C TRP A 2 -19.22 -3.62 -20.66
N LEU A 3 -19.23 -4.53 -21.65
CA LEU A 3 -18.78 -4.41 -23.04
C LEU A 3 -19.79 -3.74 -24.00
N THR A 4 -19.28 -3.30 -25.15
CA THR A 4 -19.94 -2.63 -26.28
C THR A 4 -20.63 -3.58 -27.29
N THR A 5 -21.92 -3.32 -27.54
CA THR A 5 -22.63 -3.19 -28.86
C THR A 5 -22.62 -4.28 -29.95
N GLN A 6 -22.66 -5.57 -29.62
CA GLN A 6 -23.28 -6.56 -30.53
C GLN A 6 -24.13 -7.54 -29.71
N PHE A 7 -25.17 -8.12 -30.32
CA PHE A 7 -26.20 -8.98 -29.71
C PHE A 7 -27.47 -8.28 -29.21
N TRP A 8 -28.21 -7.66 -30.14
CA TRP A 8 -29.67 -7.70 -30.11
C TRP A 8 -30.13 -8.99 -30.82
N ASN A 9 -30.79 -9.89 -30.10
CA ASN A 9 -31.61 -11.05 -30.54
C ASN A 9 -31.26 -12.42 -29.94
N LEU A 10 -31.17 -12.52 -28.61
CA LEU A 10 -31.38 -13.80 -27.92
C LEU A 10 -32.36 -13.62 -26.77
N LYS A 11 -33.54 -14.26 -26.88
CA LYS A 11 -34.50 -14.39 -25.78
C LYS A 11 -33.85 -15.24 -24.68
N LEU A 12 -33.63 -14.67 -23.51
CA LEU A 12 -33.23 -15.39 -22.31
C LEU A 12 -34.38 -16.30 -21.84
N PRO A 13 -34.13 -17.56 -21.43
CA PRO A 13 -35.12 -18.35 -20.74
C PRO A 13 -35.28 -17.83 -19.30
N THR A 14 -36.53 -17.71 -18.86
CA THR A 14 -36.89 -17.45 -17.46
C THR A 14 -36.39 -18.59 -16.58
N ALA A 15 -35.41 -18.31 -15.71
CA ALA A 15 -34.94 -19.26 -14.70
C ALA A 15 -35.91 -19.29 -13.50
N SER A 16 -36.35 -20.49 -13.13
CA SER A 16 -37.15 -20.77 -11.95
C SER A 16 -36.32 -20.64 -10.67
N LYS A 17 -37.02 -20.33 -9.57
CA LYS A 17 -36.50 -20.35 -8.20
C LYS A 17 -36.18 -21.79 -7.80
N ASP A 18 -34.94 -22.24 -7.97
CA ASP A 18 -34.45 -23.41 -7.26
C ASP A 18 -33.07 -23.13 -6.64
N THR A 19 -33.01 -23.41 -5.35
CA THR A 19 -31.93 -23.16 -4.40
C THR A 19 -30.65 -23.91 -4.80
N LEU A 20 -29.55 -23.19 -4.97
CA LEU A 20 -28.21 -23.77 -5.13
C LEU A 20 -27.77 -24.41 -3.81
N PHE A 21 -27.74 -25.74 -3.74
CA PHE A 21 -27.03 -26.47 -2.70
C PHE A 21 -25.54 -26.54 -3.05
N PHE A 22 -24.70 -26.18 -2.08
CA PHE A 22 -23.23 -26.28 -2.16
C PHE A 22 -22.77 -27.68 -1.73
N ASP A 23 -21.83 -28.26 -2.48
CA ASP A 23 -21.08 -29.45 -2.07
C ASP A 23 -19.73 -29.04 -1.47
N PRO A 24 -19.57 -29.04 -0.14
CA PRO A 24 -18.34 -28.62 0.54
C PRO A 24 -17.15 -29.56 0.29
N ASP A 25 -17.36 -30.78 -0.20
CA ASP A 25 -16.26 -31.73 -0.46
C ASP A 25 -15.48 -31.38 -1.73
N THR A 26 -16.06 -30.60 -2.64
CA THR A 26 -15.39 -30.18 -3.89
C THR A 26 -14.60 -28.87 -3.76
N HIS A 27 -14.89 -28.04 -2.75
CA HIS A 27 -14.32 -26.68 -2.61
C HIS A 27 -14.05 -26.28 -1.13
N PRO A 28 -13.14 -26.97 -0.42
CA PRO A 28 -12.90 -26.77 1.01
C PRO A 28 -12.46 -25.34 1.39
N ILE A 29 -11.76 -24.64 0.49
CA ILE A 29 -11.30 -23.25 0.68
C ILE A 29 -12.49 -22.27 0.84
N CYS A 30 -13.65 -22.57 0.24
CA CYS A 30 -14.83 -21.72 0.32
C CYS A 30 -15.59 -21.86 1.65
N ALA A 31 -15.57 -23.05 2.27
CA ALA A 31 -16.25 -23.29 3.55
C ALA A 31 -15.55 -22.56 4.71
N ASP A 32 -14.21 -22.65 4.76
CA ASP A 32 -13.40 -21.94 5.76
C ASP A 32 -13.61 -20.41 5.66
N PHE A 33 -13.69 -19.88 4.44
CA PHE A 33 -13.91 -18.46 4.16
C PHE A 33 -15.29 -17.95 4.60
N ILE A 34 -16.35 -18.72 4.35
CA ILE A 34 -17.72 -18.35 4.75
C ILE A 34 -17.82 -18.26 6.29
N ILE A 35 -17.13 -19.15 7.00
CA ILE A 35 -17.14 -19.19 8.46
C ILE A 35 -16.33 -18.06 9.07
N GLU A 36 -15.11 -17.83 8.58
CA GLU A 36 -14.28 -16.72 9.06
C GLU A 36 -15.03 -15.39 8.93
N ARG A 37 -15.75 -15.21 7.82
CA ARG A 37 -16.58 -14.04 7.57
C ARG A 37 -17.80 -13.98 8.50
N TRP A 38 -18.51 -15.09 8.70
CA TRP A 38 -19.63 -15.16 9.64
C TRP A 38 -19.19 -14.80 11.06
N ILE A 39 -18.03 -15.30 11.49
CA ILE A 39 -17.42 -15.01 12.79
C ILE A 39 -17.06 -13.52 12.89
N TYR A 40 -16.40 -12.97 11.86
CA TYR A 40 -16.02 -11.56 11.86
C TYR A 40 -17.23 -10.62 11.91
N TYR A 41 -18.32 -10.95 11.22
CA TYR A 41 -19.54 -10.14 11.20
C TYR A 41 -20.39 -10.27 12.48
N ASN A 42 -20.43 -11.44 13.11
CA ASN A 42 -21.34 -11.70 14.24
C ASN A 42 -20.66 -11.71 15.61
N GLY A 43 -19.35 -11.95 15.69
CA GLY A 43 -18.59 -12.08 16.94
C GLY A 43 -17.36 -11.18 17.06
N GLY A 44 -17.00 -10.42 16.01
CA GLY A 44 -15.76 -9.66 15.97
C GLY A 44 -14.53 -10.53 15.68
N CYS A 45 -13.33 -9.98 15.86
CA CYS A 45 -12.07 -10.72 15.70
C CYS A 45 -11.75 -11.48 17.00
N PRO A 46 -11.74 -12.82 17.01
CA PRO A 46 -11.42 -13.57 18.22
C PRO A 46 -9.97 -13.32 18.66
N ASN A 47 -9.76 -13.23 19.97
CA ASN A 47 -8.46 -12.94 20.59
C ASN A 47 -7.66 -14.21 20.88
N SER A 48 -8.26 -15.39 20.69
CA SER A 48 -7.65 -16.69 20.92
C SER A 48 -8.20 -17.75 19.97
N LEU A 49 -7.46 -18.85 19.81
CA LEU A 49 -7.91 -20.01 19.03
C LEU A 49 -9.15 -20.66 19.67
N GLU A 50 -9.21 -20.71 21.01
CA GLU A 50 -10.34 -21.23 21.76
C GLU A 50 -11.61 -20.42 21.49
N GLU A 51 -11.51 -19.09 21.50
CA GLU A 51 -12.60 -18.17 21.16
C GLU A 51 -13.05 -18.33 19.70
N TYR A 52 -12.10 -18.42 18.76
CA TYR A 52 -12.40 -18.72 17.36
C TYR A 52 -13.17 -20.05 17.23
N MET A 53 -12.71 -21.10 17.89
CA MET A 53 -13.35 -22.43 17.84
C MET A 53 -14.73 -22.46 18.50
N MET A 54 -14.99 -21.63 19.51
CA MET A 54 -16.34 -21.44 20.06
C MET A 54 -17.25 -20.76 19.02
N LEU A 55 -16.79 -19.67 18.39
CA LEU A 55 -17.56 -18.95 17.38
C LEU A 55 -17.81 -19.81 16.12
N VAL A 56 -16.88 -20.67 15.70
CA VAL A 56 -17.10 -21.67 14.63
C VAL A 56 -18.23 -22.63 15.00
N LYS A 57 -18.24 -23.14 16.24
CA LYS A 57 -19.27 -24.08 16.71
C LYS A 57 -20.65 -23.46 16.81
N GLU A 58 -20.72 -22.18 17.17
CA GLU A 58 -21.97 -21.41 17.24
C GLU A 58 -22.46 -20.97 15.87
N SER A 59 -21.61 -21.01 14.84
CA SER A 59 -22.01 -20.72 13.47
C SER A 59 -22.99 -21.76 12.92
N PRO A 60 -23.92 -21.38 12.02
CA PRO A 60 -24.79 -22.31 11.33
C PRO A 60 -24.04 -23.32 10.44
N PHE A 61 -22.72 -23.15 10.29
CA PHE A 61 -21.82 -24.03 9.54
C PHE A 61 -20.99 -24.94 10.45
N GLY A 62 -21.10 -24.83 11.77
CA GLY A 62 -20.29 -25.56 12.74
C GLY A 62 -20.41 -27.08 12.65
N SER A 63 -21.53 -27.59 12.13
CA SER A 63 -21.75 -29.02 11.88
C SER A 63 -21.09 -29.55 10.60
N ILE A 64 -20.63 -28.66 9.71
CA ILE A 64 -20.08 -29.01 8.38
C ILE A 64 -18.55 -29.19 8.47
N ILE A 65 -17.89 -28.61 9.48
CA ILE A 65 -16.44 -28.64 9.60
C ILE A 65 -15.99 -29.62 10.69
N SER A 66 -15.06 -30.52 10.33
CA SER A 66 -14.40 -31.37 11.33
C SER A 66 -13.22 -30.61 11.98
N PRO A 67 -13.14 -30.51 13.32
CA PRO A 67 -12.03 -29.84 14.02
C PRO A 67 -10.64 -30.43 13.69
N GLN A 68 -10.60 -31.66 13.19
CA GLN A 68 -9.38 -32.38 12.83
C GLN A 68 -8.80 -31.92 11.48
N LYS A 69 -9.64 -31.57 10.49
CA LYS A 69 -9.17 -31.03 9.19
C LYS A 69 -8.57 -29.63 9.34
N PHE A 70 -9.11 -28.81 10.25
CA PHE A 70 -8.66 -27.44 10.47
C PHE A 70 -7.26 -27.36 11.14
N ARG A 71 -6.92 -28.31 12.02
CA ARG A 71 -5.58 -28.36 12.67
C ARG A 71 -4.43 -28.58 11.69
N HIS A 72 -4.65 -29.27 10.57
CA HIS A 72 -3.58 -29.54 9.61
C HIS A 72 -3.17 -28.32 8.77
N ASN A 73 -4.04 -27.32 8.63
CA ASN A 73 -3.74 -26.12 7.83
C ASN A 73 -3.07 -24.99 8.63
N PHE A 74 -3.05 -25.07 9.96
CA PHE A 74 -2.45 -24.05 10.85
C PHE A 74 -1.13 -24.47 11.51
N VAL A 75 -0.78 -25.76 11.50
CA VAL A 75 0.54 -26.21 11.95
C VAL A 75 1.49 -26.10 10.76
N TYR A 76 2.19 -24.97 10.68
CA TYR A 76 3.39 -24.88 9.83
C TYR A 76 4.34 -26.04 10.18
N ASP A 77 4.81 -26.78 9.18
CA ASP A 77 5.93 -27.71 9.38
C ASP A 77 7.13 -26.87 9.81
N SER A 78 7.52 -27.00 11.08
CA SER A 78 8.63 -26.27 11.67
C SER A 78 9.93 -26.48 10.88
N ARG A 79 10.04 -27.57 10.11
CA ARG A 79 11.17 -27.82 9.19
C ARG A 79 11.16 -26.92 7.96
N GLU A 80 10.00 -26.47 7.49
CA GLU A 80 9.87 -25.58 6.33
C GLU A 80 10.19 -24.14 6.71
N ILE A 81 9.72 -23.68 7.89
CA ILE A 81 10.12 -22.40 8.49
C ILE A 81 11.64 -22.37 8.73
N PHE A 82 12.21 -23.47 9.24
CA PHE A 82 13.66 -23.56 9.50
C PHE A 82 14.51 -23.59 8.22
N ARG A 83 13.96 -24.11 7.11
CA ARG A 83 14.63 -24.06 5.79
C ARG A 83 14.59 -22.65 5.20
N LEU A 84 13.45 -21.96 5.30
CA LEU A 84 13.29 -20.60 4.83
C LEU A 84 14.16 -19.60 5.59
N SER A 85 14.27 -19.75 6.92
CA SER A 85 15.11 -18.90 7.75
C SER A 85 16.60 -19.09 7.46
N ASN A 86 17.08 -20.32 7.27
CA ASN A 86 18.48 -20.56 6.89
C ASN A 86 18.81 -20.04 5.48
N HIS A 87 17.87 -20.13 4.54
CA HIS A 87 18.05 -19.58 3.19
C HIS A 87 18.10 -18.04 3.22
N MET A 88 17.22 -17.41 4.00
CA MET A 88 17.22 -15.95 4.20
C MET A 88 18.49 -15.46 4.91
N ILE A 89 18.96 -16.15 5.95
CA ILE A 89 20.21 -15.82 6.65
C ILE A 89 21.40 -15.91 5.68
N GLY A 90 21.43 -16.92 4.81
CA GLY A 90 22.45 -17.04 3.77
C GLY A 90 22.46 -15.87 2.78
N ILE A 91 21.28 -15.45 2.31
CA ILE A 91 21.13 -14.29 1.41
C ILE A 91 21.53 -12.98 2.11
N LEU A 92 21.19 -12.83 3.39
CA LEU A 92 21.51 -11.65 4.18
C LEU A 92 23.02 -11.52 4.41
N LEU A 93 23.68 -12.63 4.78
CA LEU A 93 25.13 -12.68 4.96
C LEU A 93 25.89 -12.43 3.65
N ALA A 94 25.38 -12.97 2.53
CA ALA A 94 25.96 -12.70 1.21
C ALA A 94 25.81 -11.22 0.82
N SER A 95 24.67 -10.60 1.09
CA SER A 95 24.42 -9.18 0.79
C SER A 95 25.26 -8.25 1.67
N LEU A 96 25.41 -8.56 2.96
CA LEU A 96 26.30 -7.85 3.87
C LEU A 96 27.77 -7.97 3.45
N LEU A 97 28.20 -9.15 3.01
CA LEU A 97 29.55 -9.37 2.49
C LEU A 97 29.81 -8.56 1.21
N VAL A 98 28.85 -8.52 0.28
CA VAL A 98 28.96 -7.71 -0.95
C VAL A 98 29.06 -6.22 -0.60
N ASN A 99 28.20 -5.70 0.28
CA ASN A 99 28.25 -4.30 0.69
C ASN A 99 29.54 -3.94 1.45
N TYR A 100 30.04 -4.85 2.29
CA TYR A 100 31.32 -4.69 2.99
C TYR A 100 32.50 -4.65 2.01
N LEU A 101 32.51 -5.56 1.03
CA LEU A 101 33.52 -5.60 -0.01
C LEU A 101 33.44 -4.36 -0.91
N GLU A 102 32.24 -3.90 -1.29
CA GLU A 102 32.07 -2.64 -2.04
C GLU A 102 32.57 -1.43 -1.25
N GLY A 103 32.31 -1.37 0.06
CA GLY A 103 32.83 -0.32 0.92
C GLY A 103 34.36 -0.30 1.01
N ILE A 104 35.00 -1.48 1.02
CA ILE A 104 36.46 -1.61 0.94
C ILE A 104 36.95 -1.18 -0.45
N LEU A 105 36.29 -1.63 -1.52
CA LEU A 105 36.69 -1.36 -2.90
C LEU A 105 36.55 0.11 -3.28
N LEU A 106 35.54 0.82 -2.74
CA LEU A 106 35.34 2.25 -2.96
C LEU A 106 36.39 3.12 -2.25
N LYS A 107 37.06 2.61 -1.20
CA LYS A 107 38.15 3.32 -0.51
C LYS A 107 39.47 3.32 -1.28
N TYR A 108 39.67 2.44 -2.27
CA TYR A 108 40.93 2.33 -3.01
C TYR A 108 40.77 2.65 -4.50
N PRO A 109 41.20 3.85 -4.96
CA PRO A 109 41.03 4.30 -6.35
C PRO A 109 41.64 3.35 -7.42
N ILE A 110 42.68 2.62 -7.05
CA ILE A 110 43.36 1.65 -7.92
C ILE A 110 42.47 0.43 -8.20
N LEU A 111 41.74 -0.08 -7.20
CA LEU A 111 40.81 -1.20 -7.37
C LEU A 111 39.59 -0.81 -8.22
N ARG A 112 39.11 0.44 -8.10
CA ARG A 112 38.05 0.99 -8.97
C ARG A 112 38.46 1.01 -10.45
N THR A 113 39.73 1.28 -10.72
CA THR A 113 40.29 1.31 -12.08
C THR A 113 40.48 -0.11 -12.62
N LEU A 114 40.93 -1.05 -11.78
CA LEU A 114 41.05 -2.47 -12.13
C LEU A 114 39.70 -3.14 -12.40
N ILE A 115 38.64 -2.78 -11.66
CA ILE A 115 37.27 -3.28 -11.91
C ILE A 115 36.70 -2.73 -13.24
N LYS A 116 37.02 -1.48 -13.59
CA LYS A 116 36.66 -0.93 -14.91
C LYS A 116 37.38 -1.65 -16.05
N LEU A 117 38.64 -2.03 -15.84
CA LEU A 117 39.43 -2.78 -16.82
C LEU A 117 39.01 -4.25 -16.92
N SER A 118 38.61 -4.90 -15.82
CA SER A 118 38.11 -6.29 -15.85
C SER A 118 36.76 -6.40 -16.56
N LYS A 119 35.88 -5.40 -16.41
CA LYS A 119 34.62 -5.29 -17.18
C LYS A 119 34.82 -5.20 -18.71
N LEU A 120 35.99 -4.80 -19.17
CA LEU A 120 36.34 -4.76 -20.59
C LEU A 120 36.85 -6.11 -21.13
N HIS A 121 37.09 -7.12 -20.28
CA HIS A 121 37.77 -8.36 -20.69
C HIS A 121 37.08 -9.68 -20.32
N THR A 122 35.97 -9.68 -19.60
CA THR A 122 35.29 -10.94 -19.24
C THR A 122 33.89 -11.07 -19.83
N ASN A 123 33.76 -11.91 -20.86
CA ASN A 123 32.51 -12.51 -21.37
C ASN A 123 31.96 -13.56 -20.38
N PHE A 124 31.76 -13.22 -19.11
CA PHE A 124 31.18 -14.12 -18.13
C PHE A 124 29.74 -13.69 -17.81
N GLY A 125 28.76 -14.49 -18.24
CA GLY A 125 27.33 -14.21 -18.06
C GLY A 125 26.83 -14.17 -16.60
N PHE A 126 27.70 -14.43 -15.62
CA PHE A 126 27.38 -14.30 -14.20
C PHE A 126 27.39 -12.84 -13.74
N THR A 127 28.30 -12.02 -14.27
CA THR A 127 28.32 -10.57 -14.01
C THR A 127 27.12 -9.86 -14.64
N ASP A 128 26.63 -10.30 -15.79
CA ASP A 128 25.44 -9.70 -16.42
C ASP A 128 24.16 -9.93 -15.59
N LYS A 129 24.06 -11.02 -14.83
CA LYS A 129 22.89 -11.28 -13.99
C LYS A 129 22.92 -10.45 -12.72
N ILE A 130 24.08 -10.28 -12.11
CA ILE A 130 24.28 -9.40 -10.93
C ILE A 130 24.16 -7.94 -11.34
N VAL A 131 24.73 -7.54 -12.49
CA VAL A 131 24.62 -6.20 -13.05
C VAL A 131 23.18 -5.90 -13.49
N LYS A 132 22.43 -6.83 -14.12
CA LYS A 132 21.00 -6.61 -14.40
C LYS A 132 20.16 -6.50 -13.13
N THR A 133 20.51 -7.22 -12.07
CA THR A 133 19.80 -7.13 -10.78
C THR A 133 20.17 -5.84 -10.03
N ALA A 134 21.40 -5.34 -10.19
CA ALA A 134 21.85 -4.05 -9.66
C ALA A 134 21.36 -2.84 -10.50
N ASP A 135 21.28 -2.98 -11.83
CA ASP A 135 20.75 -1.98 -12.77
C ASP A 135 19.23 -1.85 -12.66
N GLN A 136 18.52 -2.94 -12.36
CA GLN A 136 17.10 -2.89 -11.99
C GLN A 136 16.86 -2.27 -10.60
N GLY A 137 17.91 -2.15 -9.77
CA GLY A 137 17.82 -1.68 -8.40
C GLY A 137 18.37 -0.27 -8.13
N LEU A 138 19.34 0.25 -8.87
CA LEU A 138 20.17 1.35 -8.35
C LEU A 138 20.77 2.30 -9.42
N PHE A 139 19.93 3.02 -10.15
CA PHE A 139 20.30 4.35 -10.68
C PHE A 139 19.10 5.30 -10.67
N TYR A 140 18.35 5.35 -9.56
CA TYR A 140 17.49 6.51 -9.31
C TYR A 140 18.42 7.69 -8.99
N THR A 141 18.58 8.62 -9.94
CA THR A 141 19.21 9.90 -9.64
C THR A 141 18.31 10.56 -8.59
N PRO A 142 18.80 10.80 -7.35
CA PRO A 142 17.97 11.39 -6.31
C PRO A 142 17.38 12.69 -6.85
N LEU A 143 16.06 12.85 -6.75
CA LEU A 143 15.42 14.11 -7.12
C LEU A 143 15.95 15.19 -6.17
N ASP A 144 16.62 16.20 -6.73
CA ASP A 144 17.10 17.34 -5.94
C ASP A 144 15.92 18.28 -5.64
N HIS A 145 15.50 18.30 -4.37
CA HIS A 145 14.45 19.17 -3.88
C HIS A 145 15.00 20.30 -3.01
N SER A 146 16.32 20.57 -3.03
CA SER A 146 16.97 21.51 -2.10
C SER A 146 16.33 22.90 -2.07
N LYS A 147 15.91 23.43 -3.23
CA LYS A 147 15.22 24.73 -3.31
C LYS A 147 13.86 24.72 -2.61
N LEU A 148 13.10 23.64 -2.79
CA LEU A 148 11.76 23.46 -2.21
C LEU A 148 11.84 23.14 -0.71
N VAL A 149 12.89 22.43 -0.29
CA VAL A 149 13.23 22.22 1.12
C VAL A 149 13.47 23.57 1.79
N GLN A 150 14.27 24.44 1.18
CA GLN A 150 14.54 25.76 1.73
C GLN A 150 13.27 26.63 1.83
N GLU A 151 12.43 26.61 0.80
CA GLU A 151 11.12 27.27 0.80
C GLU A 151 10.24 26.78 1.96
N ALA A 152 10.14 25.47 2.16
CA ALA A 152 9.37 24.88 3.26
C ALA A 152 9.94 25.26 4.64
N LEU A 153 11.26 25.31 4.80
CA LEU A 153 11.90 25.77 6.04
C LEU A 153 11.56 27.23 6.33
N ASP A 154 11.59 28.09 5.31
CA ASP A 154 11.29 29.51 5.46
C ASP A 154 9.82 29.76 5.81
N LEU A 155 8.90 28.94 5.29
CA LEU A 155 7.50 28.93 5.70
C LEU A 155 7.33 28.55 7.18
N MET A 156 8.03 27.52 7.65
CA MET A 156 7.98 27.13 9.07
C MET A 156 8.50 28.24 9.99
N LYS A 157 9.59 28.93 9.60
CA LYS A 157 10.11 30.10 10.35
C LYS A 157 9.08 31.25 10.46
N GLN A 158 8.18 31.35 9.48
CA GLN A 158 7.07 32.32 9.47
C GLN A 158 5.83 31.84 10.24
N GLY A 159 5.90 30.67 10.89
CA GLY A 159 4.76 30.06 11.58
C GLY A 159 3.69 29.49 10.64
N LYS A 160 4.03 29.22 9.38
CA LYS A 160 3.17 28.56 8.40
C LYS A 160 3.43 27.05 8.38
N ILE A 161 2.45 26.28 7.93
CA ILE A 161 2.54 24.83 7.76
C ILE A 161 2.80 24.55 6.28
N PRO A 162 3.99 24.07 5.89
CA PRO A 162 4.23 23.68 4.50
C PRO A 162 3.36 22.48 4.14
N ILE A 163 2.57 22.59 3.07
CA ILE A 163 1.81 21.49 2.49
C ILE A 163 2.49 21.11 1.19
N ILE A 164 3.32 20.08 1.24
CA ILE A 164 4.04 19.59 0.08
C ILE A 164 3.07 18.79 -0.78
N THR A 165 2.75 19.30 -1.97
CA THR A 165 1.85 18.62 -2.89
C THR A 165 2.62 18.03 -4.05
N CYS A 166 2.26 16.80 -4.41
CA CYS A 166 2.87 16.12 -5.54
C CYS A 166 1.97 14.96 -5.98
N PRO A 167 1.82 14.71 -7.29
CA PRO A 167 1.22 13.46 -7.76
C PRO A 167 1.92 12.23 -7.17
N PRO A 168 1.24 11.08 -7.10
CA PRO A 168 1.86 9.83 -6.66
C PRO A 168 3.10 9.50 -7.49
N GLY A 169 4.13 8.94 -6.83
CA GLY A 169 5.40 8.59 -7.47
C GLY A 169 6.40 9.74 -7.62
N GLY A 170 6.02 11.01 -7.39
CA GLY A 170 6.97 12.14 -7.52
C GLY A 170 7.90 12.36 -6.32
N GLY A 171 8.15 11.34 -5.51
CA GLY A 171 9.20 11.38 -4.49
C GLY A 171 8.90 12.14 -3.19
N LYS A 172 7.63 12.45 -2.89
CA LYS A 172 7.25 13.21 -1.68
C LYS A 172 7.77 12.59 -0.39
N SER A 173 7.38 11.35 -0.13
CA SER A 173 7.69 10.66 1.13
C SER A 173 9.12 10.11 1.12
N THR A 174 9.64 9.74 -0.05
CA THR A 174 10.95 9.09 -0.17
C THR A 174 12.11 10.05 -0.31
N HIS A 175 11.98 11.10 -1.13
CA HIS A 175 13.09 12.01 -1.45
C HIS A 175 12.95 13.36 -0.73
N PHE A 176 11.80 14.01 -0.87
CA PHE A 176 11.57 15.31 -0.22
C PHE A 176 11.62 15.18 1.30
N ALA A 177 10.85 14.24 1.88
CA ALA A 177 10.82 14.06 3.33
C ALA A 177 12.21 13.76 3.89
N ALA A 178 12.99 12.87 3.24
CA ALA A 178 14.35 12.57 3.68
C ALA A 178 15.27 13.81 3.68
N GLN A 179 15.23 14.63 2.63
CA GLN A 179 16.05 15.86 2.55
C GLN A 179 15.59 16.92 3.58
N PHE A 180 14.29 17.03 3.80
CA PHE A 180 13.69 17.97 4.74
C PHE A 180 13.96 17.57 6.20
N GLN A 181 13.79 16.29 6.52
CA GLN A 181 14.01 15.73 7.84
C GLN A 181 15.48 15.78 8.27
N ALA A 182 16.42 15.66 7.33
CA ALA A 182 17.85 15.79 7.59
C ALA A 182 18.27 17.19 8.11
N GLN A 183 17.36 18.18 8.08
CA GLN A 183 17.60 19.53 8.61
C GLN A 183 17.35 19.64 10.11
N PHE A 184 16.86 18.57 10.75
CA PHE A 184 16.45 18.57 12.15
C PHE A 184 17.16 17.45 12.91
N LYS A 185 17.44 17.70 14.19
CA LYS A 185 18.06 16.70 15.08
C LYS A 185 17.17 15.48 15.30
N CYS A 186 15.86 15.69 15.48
CA CYS A 186 14.89 14.61 15.58
C CYS A 186 13.81 14.80 14.50
N SER A 187 13.44 13.74 13.81
CA SER A 187 12.34 13.84 12.85
C SER A 187 11.45 12.62 12.89
N VAL A 188 10.17 12.81 12.56
CA VAL A 188 9.19 11.73 12.43
C VAL A 188 8.47 11.87 11.11
N LEU A 189 8.38 10.80 10.32
CA LEU A 189 7.46 10.71 9.19
C LEU A 189 6.30 9.81 9.61
N SER A 190 5.14 10.42 9.84
CA SER A 190 3.95 9.73 10.29
C SER A 190 3.06 9.38 9.09
N GLN A 191 2.50 8.18 9.10
CA GLN A 191 1.70 7.61 8.01
C GLN A 191 0.33 7.14 8.52
N PRO A 192 -0.74 7.17 7.71
CA PRO A 192 -2.05 6.70 8.16
C PRO A 192 -2.15 5.18 8.26
N ARG A 193 -1.35 4.42 7.48
CA ARG A 193 -1.46 2.95 7.43
C ARG A 193 -0.15 2.25 7.77
N ARG A 194 -0.27 1.15 8.52
CA ARG A 194 0.87 0.29 8.92
C ARG A 194 1.69 -0.20 7.74
N LEU A 195 1.04 -0.50 6.62
CA LEU A 195 1.67 -1.01 5.40
C LEU A 195 2.60 0.03 4.75
N LEU A 196 2.28 1.32 4.86
CA LEU A 196 3.14 2.40 4.38
C LEU A 196 4.39 2.46 5.22
N VAL A 197 4.22 2.34 6.53
CA VAL A 197 5.35 2.28 7.45
C VAL A 197 6.18 1.04 7.19
N THR A 198 5.63 -0.16 7.02
CA THR A 198 6.46 -1.36 6.83
C THR A 198 7.22 -1.38 5.50
N ASN A 199 6.71 -0.69 4.48
CA ASN A 199 7.28 -0.72 3.13
C ASN A 199 8.10 0.52 2.77
N HIS A 200 8.20 1.51 3.66
CA HIS A 200 8.92 2.73 3.33
C HIS A 200 10.44 2.45 3.22
N PRO A 201 11.14 2.90 2.16
CA PRO A 201 12.54 2.53 1.94
C PRO A 201 13.51 2.95 3.06
N SER A 202 13.16 3.99 3.81
CA SER A 202 13.94 4.47 4.97
C SER A 202 13.64 3.74 6.28
N THR A 203 12.79 2.71 6.28
CA THR A 203 12.34 2.01 7.51
C THR A 203 13.33 1.06 8.13
N TRP A 204 14.51 0.92 7.53
CA TRP A 204 15.61 0.24 8.18
C TRP A 204 16.34 1.17 9.15
N PRO A 205 16.34 0.91 10.47
CA PRO A 205 15.33 0.32 11.36
C PRO A 205 14.82 1.40 12.34
N LYS A 206 13.54 1.81 12.32
CA LYS A 206 12.94 2.62 13.42
C LYS A 206 11.42 2.77 13.30
N LEU A 207 10.72 1.92 14.07
CA LEU A 207 9.35 2.04 14.58
C LEU A 207 8.12 1.88 13.66
N TYR A 208 7.17 1.10 14.19
CA TYR A 208 5.73 1.12 13.91
C TYR A 208 5.02 0.36 15.04
N SER A 209 3.68 0.39 15.10
CA SER A 209 2.90 -0.37 16.07
C SER A 209 3.21 -1.88 15.98
N GLY A 210 4.02 -2.39 16.90
CA GLY A 210 4.51 -3.77 16.94
C GLY A 210 6.02 -3.95 16.80
N CYS A 211 6.80 -2.88 16.58
CA CYS A 211 8.26 -2.95 16.68
C CYS A 211 8.71 -2.78 18.13
N THR A 212 9.76 -3.49 18.54
CA THR A 212 10.41 -3.35 19.86
C THR A 212 11.42 -2.21 19.92
N ASP A 213 11.65 -1.52 18.80
CA ASP A 213 12.65 -0.47 18.70
C ASP A 213 12.25 0.78 19.51
N GLU A 214 13.24 1.41 20.13
CA GLU A 214 13.07 2.66 20.88
C GLU A 214 13.05 3.87 19.95
N PHE A 215 12.25 4.88 20.32
CA PHE A 215 12.16 6.15 19.59
C PHE A 215 13.51 6.88 19.63
N ASP A 216 14.04 7.25 18.46
CA ASP A 216 15.35 7.92 18.37
C ASP A 216 15.20 9.44 18.48
N ASP A 217 15.58 9.96 19.63
CA ASP A 217 15.59 11.41 19.91
C ASP A 217 16.66 12.21 19.14
N ASN A 218 17.53 11.53 18.40
CA ASN A 218 18.61 12.16 17.63
C ASN A 218 18.65 11.67 16.18
N GLY A 219 17.53 11.18 15.65
CA GLY A 219 17.48 10.65 14.30
C GLY A 219 16.11 10.69 13.65
N PRO A 220 16.02 10.15 12.42
CA PRO A 220 14.77 9.97 11.72
C PRO A 220 13.99 8.78 12.29
N ASN A 221 12.70 8.98 12.45
CA ASN A 221 11.73 7.99 12.86
C ASN A 221 10.64 7.91 11.78
N ILE A 222 10.02 6.75 11.64
CA ILE A 222 8.80 6.58 10.87
C ILE A 222 7.78 5.90 11.78
N SER A 223 6.50 6.21 11.61
CA SER A 223 5.45 5.65 12.47
C SER A 223 4.08 5.75 11.83
N THR A 224 3.09 5.07 12.41
CA THR A 224 1.70 5.38 12.12
C THR A 224 1.24 6.61 12.91
N HIS A 225 0.23 7.34 12.43
CA HIS A 225 -0.38 8.47 13.17
C HIS A 225 -0.78 8.05 14.60
N GLY A 226 -1.57 6.97 14.71
CA GLY A 226 -2.01 6.46 16.01
C GLY A 226 -0.88 6.01 16.94
N TYR A 227 0.24 5.47 16.41
CA TYR A 227 1.39 5.13 17.25
C TYR A 227 2.03 6.38 17.84
N LEU A 228 2.25 7.42 17.02
CA LEU A 228 2.83 8.68 17.49
C LEU A 228 1.95 9.36 18.54
N LEU A 229 0.63 9.26 18.40
CA LEU A 229 -0.32 9.73 19.40
C LEU A 229 -0.24 8.91 20.70
N ALA A 230 -0.17 7.58 20.60
CA ALA A 230 -0.16 6.67 21.73
C ALA A 230 1.08 6.83 22.61
N ILE A 231 2.27 7.02 22.01
CA ILE A 231 3.49 7.28 22.79
C ILE A 231 3.48 8.64 23.47
N ASN A 232 2.61 9.56 23.02
CA ASN A 232 2.44 10.90 23.57
C ASN A 232 3.79 11.61 23.80
N LYS A 233 4.70 11.50 22.83
CA LYS A 233 6.08 11.97 22.95
C LYS A 233 6.09 13.48 23.16
N LYS A 234 6.75 13.90 24.24
CA LYS A 234 7.16 15.29 24.46
C LYS A 234 8.60 15.43 23.98
N PHE A 235 8.82 16.27 22.97
CA PHE A 235 10.16 16.54 22.47
C PHE A 235 10.82 17.57 23.38
N GLU A 236 11.98 17.22 23.95
CA GLU A 236 12.72 18.10 24.85
C GLU A 236 13.44 19.23 24.09
N THR A 237 13.83 18.96 22.85
CA THR A 237 14.48 19.93 21.98
C THR A 237 13.44 20.65 21.13
N LYS A 238 13.75 21.88 20.70
CA LYS A 238 12.98 22.58 19.65
C LYS A 238 13.41 22.17 18.24
N ASP A 239 14.48 21.39 18.13
CA ASP A 239 15.08 20.97 16.88
C ASP A 239 14.48 19.63 16.43
N PHE A 240 13.16 19.66 16.24
CA PHE A 240 12.42 18.51 15.73
C PHE A 240 11.36 18.92 14.72
N VAL A 241 11.00 17.94 13.89
CA VAL A 241 9.93 18.08 12.91
C VAL A 241 9.11 16.81 12.75
N ILE A 242 7.82 16.95 12.48
CA ILE A 242 6.90 15.86 12.20
C ILE A 242 6.29 16.08 10.80
N GLY A 243 6.51 15.12 9.92
CA GLY A 243 5.83 15.03 8.63
C GLY A 243 4.57 14.20 8.77
N ILE A 244 3.42 14.74 8.38
CA ILE A 244 2.18 13.98 8.26
C ILE A 244 1.97 13.65 6.80
N ASP A 245 2.12 12.37 6.45
CA ASP A 245 1.94 11.89 5.08
C ASP A 245 0.49 11.51 4.78
N GLU A 246 0.14 11.54 3.49
CA GLU A 246 -1.20 11.26 2.98
C GLU A 246 -2.29 12.07 3.73
N VAL A 247 -1.98 13.31 4.14
CA VAL A 247 -2.86 14.14 4.99
C VAL A 247 -4.22 14.45 4.36
N HIS A 248 -4.41 14.21 3.06
CA HIS A 248 -5.71 14.35 2.39
C HIS A 248 -6.69 13.25 2.78
N GLU A 249 -6.24 12.19 3.46
CA GLU A 249 -7.14 11.26 4.13
C GLU A 249 -7.89 11.94 5.29
N MET A 250 -7.33 13.03 5.84
CA MET A 250 -7.91 13.85 6.91
C MET A 250 -8.44 12.99 8.07
N ASP A 251 -7.69 11.95 8.42
CA ASP A 251 -8.03 11.08 9.54
C ASP A 251 -7.93 11.84 10.88
N GLU A 252 -8.69 11.38 11.86
CA GLU A 252 -8.76 12.00 13.19
C GLU A 252 -7.36 12.12 13.83
N ASP A 253 -6.53 11.09 13.68
CA ASP A 253 -5.19 11.08 14.26
C ASP A 253 -4.30 12.17 13.65
N SER A 254 -4.34 12.35 12.32
CA SER A 254 -3.66 13.45 11.63
C SER A 254 -4.03 14.81 12.22
N LEU A 255 -5.33 15.09 12.39
CA LEU A 255 -5.79 16.38 12.91
C LEU A 255 -5.31 16.63 14.35
N ILE A 256 -5.33 15.60 15.19
CA ILE A 256 -4.83 15.70 16.57
C ILE A 256 -3.32 15.96 16.58
N LEU A 257 -2.55 15.28 15.71
CA LEU A 257 -1.11 15.51 15.58
C LEU A 257 -0.80 16.94 15.12
N MET A 258 -1.56 17.48 14.17
CA MET A 258 -1.38 18.84 13.67
C MET A 258 -1.56 19.89 14.76
N GLU A 259 -2.59 19.74 15.59
CA GLU A 259 -2.85 20.67 16.69
C GLU A 259 -1.80 20.52 17.80
N ARG A 260 -1.47 19.27 18.17
CA ARG A 260 -0.52 18.97 19.25
C ARG A 260 0.89 19.50 18.98
N TYR A 261 1.36 19.42 17.74
CA TYR A 261 2.73 19.76 17.36
C TYR A 261 2.80 21.00 16.47
N LYS A 262 1.86 21.94 16.65
CA LYS A 262 1.78 23.19 15.91
C LYS A 262 3.13 23.93 15.87
N GLY A 263 3.54 24.34 14.67
CA GLY A 263 4.84 24.99 14.41
C GLY A 263 6.00 24.02 14.13
N HIS A 264 5.81 22.71 14.37
CA HIS A 264 6.79 21.67 14.10
C HIS A 264 6.29 20.64 13.06
N ILE A 265 5.25 21.00 12.30
CA ILE A 265 4.56 20.10 11.36
C ILE A 265 4.78 20.58 9.92
N TYR A 266 5.01 19.62 9.02
CA TYR A 266 4.76 19.77 7.60
C TYR A 266 3.84 18.63 7.13
N CYS A 267 3.13 18.87 6.04
CA CYS A 267 2.15 17.95 5.50
C CYS A 267 2.58 17.48 4.12
N LEU A 268 2.41 16.20 3.81
CA LEU A 268 2.60 15.65 2.48
C LEU A 268 1.24 15.21 1.93
N SER A 269 0.90 15.66 0.72
CA SER A 269 -0.38 15.34 0.11
C SER A 269 -0.29 15.13 -1.41
N VAL A 270 -1.23 14.37 -1.95
CA VAL A 270 -1.41 14.25 -3.40
C VAL A 270 -2.19 15.42 -3.96
N THR A 271 -3.12 15.97 -3.18
CA THR A 271 -3.96 17.13 -3.54
C THR A 271 -3.74 18.29 -2.58
N PRO A 272 -3.95 19.55 -3.00
CA PRO A 272 -4.03 20.67 -2.08
C PRO A 272 -5.14 20.43 -1.06
N ILE A 273 -4.91 20.81 0.21
CA ILE A 273 -5.88 20.68 1.30
C ILE A 273 -5.99 22.04 1.99
N PRO A 274 -7.19 22.52 2.29
CA PRO A 274 -7.39 23.77 3.02
C PRO A 274 -7.10 23.57 4.52
N ILE A 275 -5.83 23.65 4.89
CA ILE A 275 -5.40 23.61 6.30
C ILE A 275 -5.18 25.05 6.79
N PRO A 276 -5.68 25.44 7.99
CA PRO A 276 -5.39 26.74 8.58
C PRO A 276 -3.88 27.00 8.69
N ASN A 277 -3.41 28.14 8.18
CA ASN A 277 -1.97 28.49 8.04
C ASN A 277 -1.15 27.56 7.13
N GLY A 278 -1.82 26.66 6.41
CA GLY A 278 -1.23 25.83 5.38
C GLY A 278 -0.83 26.65 4.16
N VAL A 279 0.37 26.42 3.64
CA VAL A 279 0.85 27.03 2.39
C VAL A 279 1.37 25.91 1.49
N GLU A 280 0.83 25.83 0.28
CA GLU A 280 1.21 24.80 -0.69
C GLU A 280 2.63 25.02 -1.22
N VAL A 281 3.45 23.97 -1.15
CA VAL A 281 4.76 23.88 -1.82
C VAL A 281 4.67 22.75 -2.84
N LYS A 282 4.52 23.12 -4.12
CA LYS A 282 4.21 22.16 -5.17
C LYS A 282 5.48 21.55 -5.78
N LEU A 283 5.66 20.24 -5.62
CA LEU A 283 6.74 19.53 -6.31
C LEU A 283 6.42 19.43 -7.80
N LYS A 284 7.41 19.73 -8.65
CA LYS A 284 7.28 19.52 -10.10
C LYS A 284 7.36 18.02 -10.40
N LYS A 285 6.36 17.52 -11.12
CA LYS A 285 6.20 16.12 -11.52
C LYS A 285 7.40 15.64 -12.36
N THR A 286 7.81 14.39 -12.15
CA THR A 286 8.70 13.64 -13.07
C THR A 286 8.08 12.34 -13.60
N CYS A 287 6.85 11.98 -13.23
CA CYS A 287 6.24 10.72 -13.68
C CYS A 287 5.76 10.78 -15.15
N ASN A 288 5.71 9.60 -15.78
CA ASN A 288 5.22 9.42 -17.14
C ASN A 288 3.78 9.95 -17.32
N PRO A 289 3.39 10.31 -18.56
CA PRO A 289 2.02 10.67 -18.87
C PRO A 289 1.08 9.48 -18.68
N TYR A 290 -0.18 9.78 -18.37
CA TYR A 290 -1.27 8.80 -18.37
C TYR A 290 -2.55 9.47 -18.90
N SER A 291 -3.44 8.66 -19.46
CA SER A 291 -4.76 9.09 -19.95
C SER A 291 -5.87 8.52 -19.09
N VAL A 292 -6.92 9.29 -18.81
CA VAL A 292 -8.13 8.84 -18.10
C VAL A 292 -9.29 8.71 -19.09
N THR A 293 -10.03 7.60 -19.02
CA THR A 293 -11.25 7.37 -19.82
C THR A 293 -12.43 7.07 -18.89
N GLU A 294 -13.54 7.78 -19.05
CA GLU A 294 -14.73 7.54 -18.24
C GLU A 294 -15.59 6.40 -18.80
N LEU A 295 -16.10 5.54 -17.91
CA LEU A 295 -16.96 4.40 -18.21
C LEU A 295 -18.25 4.47 -17.38
N PRO A 296 -19.38 3.94 -17.88
CA PRO A 296 -20.62 3.89 -17.11
C PRO A 296 -20.51 3.02 -15.85
N THR A 297 -21.07 3.52 -14.73
CA THR A 297 -21.01 2.86 -13.42
C THR A 297 -21.92 1.63 -13.35
N PRO A 298 -21.40 0.45 -12.97
CA PRO A 298 -22.25 -0.71 -12.68
C PRO A 298 -23.00 -0.53 -11.36
N THR A 299 -24.26 -0.97 -11.31
CA THR A 299 -25.08 -0.96 -10.09
C THR A 299 -24.65 -2.06 -9.12
N HIS A 300 -24.25 -1.68 -7.90
CA HIS A 300 -24.12 -2.52 -6.69
C HIS A 300 -23.51 -3.91 -6.87
N HIS A 301 -22.18 -4.01 -6.81
CA HIS A 301 -21.51 -5.30 -6.67
C HIS A 301 -20.43 -5.28 -5.58
N HIS A 302 -20.48 -6.28 -4.71
CA HIS A 302 -19.42 -6.58 -3.76
C HIS A 302 -18.16 -7.05 -4.52
N LEU A 303 -16.97 -6.66 -4.04
CA LEU A 303 -15.70 -7.03 -4.65
C LEU A 303 -15.61 -8.54 -4.86
N GLU A 304 -16.06 -9.34 -3.89
CA GLU A 304 -16.01 -10.79 -3.94
C GLU A 304 -16.90 -11.36 -5.04
N SER A 305 -18.08 -10.80 -5.26
CA SER A 305 -18.98 -11.22 -6.35
C SER A 305 -18.36 -10.92 -7.72
N ASN A 306 -17.71 -9.76 -7.86
CA ASN A 306 -17.03 -9.39 -9.11
C ASN A 306 -15.81 -10.28 -9.36
N VAL A 307 -15.00 -10.53 -8.33
CA VAL A 307 -13.84 -11.42 -8.41
C VAL A 307 -14.30 -12.83 -8.78
N PHE A 308 -15.30 -13.38 -8.11
CA PHE A 308 -15.82 -14.71 -8.38
C PHE A 308 -16.39 -14.82 -9.80
N HIS A 309 -17.18 -13.84 -10.22
CA HIS A 309 -17.70 -13.79 -11.58
C HIS A 309 -16.57 -13.75 -12.63
N TYR A 310 -15.55 -12.92 -12.39
CA TYR A 310 -14.39 -12.81 -13.27
C TYR A 310 -13.62 -14.13 -13.37
N LEU A 311 -13.32 -14.77 -12.24
CA LEU A 311 -12.60 -16.03 -12.20
C LEU A 311 -13.35 -17.16 -12.93
N ASN A 312 -14.68 -17.19 -12.83
CA ASN A 312 -15.50 -18.17 -13.55
C ASN A 312 -15.50 -17.91 -15.07
N MET A 313 -15.50 -16.65 -15.48
CA MET A 313 -15.54 -16.25 -16.89
C MET A 313 -14.15 -16.39 -17.55
N PHE A 314 -13.09 -16.19 -16.77
CA PHE A 314 -11.70 -16.21 -17.25
C PHE A 314 -10.81 -17.11 -16.37
N PRO A 315 -11.07 -18.42 -16.35
CA PRO A 315 -10.36 -19.35 -15.44
C PRO A 315 -8.87 -19.48 -15.74
N ASN A 316 -8.43 -19.08 -16.94
CA ASN A 316 -7.03 -19.14 -17.34
C ASN A 316 -6.23 -17.88 -16.97
N HIS A 317 -6.89 -16.80 -16.52
CA HIS A 317 -6.21 -15.56 -16.18
C HIS A 317 -5.54 -15.64 -14.81
N LYS A 318 -4.28 -15.20 -14.74
CA LYS A 318 -3.53 -15.19 -13.48
C LYS A 318 -3.94 -13.98 -12.66
N THR A 319 -4.77 -14.25 -11.65
CA THR A 319 -5.48 -13.22 -10.88
C THR A 319 -4.93 -13.13 -9.46
N LEU A 320 -4.66 -11.91 -9.00
CA LEU A 320 -4.25 -11.60 -7.63
C LEU A 320 -5.31 -10.76 -6.93
N VAL A 321 -5.61 -11.08 -5.67
CA VAL A 321 -6.57 -10.33 -4.85
C VAL A 321 -5.86 -9.70 -3.65
N ILE A 322 -6.01 -8.39 -3.45
CA ILE A 322 -5.38 -7.60 -2.38
C ILE A 322 -6.46 -6.98 -1.50
N HIS A 323 -6.60 -7.50 -0.28
CA HIS A 323 -7.67 -7.10 0.63
C HIS A 323 -7.18 -7.13 2.09
N LEU A 324 -7.66 -6.17 2.91
CA LEU A 324 -7.22 -5.96 4.31
C LEU A 324 -7.34 -7.20 5.20
N SER A 325 -8.41 -7.98 5.03
CA SER A 325 -8.67 -9.17 5.85
C SER A 325 -7.77 -10.34 5.50
N TYR A 326 -7.09 -10.31 4.37
CA TYR A 326 -6.22 -11.40 3.96
C TYR A 326 -4.81 -11.14 4.50
N SER A 327 -4.30 -12.03 5.34
CA SER A 327 -2.90 -12.13 5.79
C SER A 327 -1.89 -12.37 4.65
N VAL A 328 -2.32 -12.18 3.39
CA VAL A 328 -1.69 -12.55 2.13
C VAL A 328 -0.80 -11.43 1.57
N CYS A 329 -0.30 -10.52 2.41
CA CYS A 329 0.67 -9.52 1.94
C CYS A 329 2.06 -10.15 1.64
N VAL A 330 2.44 -11.24 2.31
CA VAL A 330 3.76 -11.88 2.10
C VAL A 330 3.84 -12.64 0.77
N LYS A 331 2.79 -13.38 0.37
CA LYS A 331 2.72 -14.02 -0.95
C LYS A 331 2.62 -13.01 -2.10
N LEU A 332 2.14 -11.79 -1.81
CA LEU A 332 2.02 -10.71 -2.76
C LEU A 332 3.37 -10.38 -3.40
N HIS A 333 4.42 -10.22 -2.57
CA HIS A 333 5.74 -9.81 -3.04
C HIS A 333 6.35 -10.84 -4.00
N ASP A 334 6.28 -12.13 -3.65
CA ASP A 334 6.82 -13.21 -4.50
C ASP A 334 6.03 -13.38 -5.80
N THR A 335 4.70 -13.23 -5.73
CA THR A 335 3.82 -13.31 -6.90
C THR A 335 4.07 -12.14 -7.86
N LEU A 336 4.20 -10.92 -7.31
CA LEU A 336 4.49 -9.71 -8.10
C LEU A 336 5.90 -9.75 -8.71
N ARG A 337 6.90 -10.32 -8.01
CA ARG A 337 8.28 -10.41 -8.50
C ARG A 337 8.41 -11.30 -9.74
N ASN A 338 7.58 -12.33 -9.85
CA ASN A 338 7.59 -13.24 -10.98
C ASN A 338 6.91 -12.66 -12.23
N ASN A 339 6.30 -11.46 -12.14
CA ASN A 339 5.53 -10.81 -13.22
C ASN A 339 4.47 -11.72 -13.86
N ASP A 340 3.97 -12.68 -13.08
CA ASP A 340 3.07 -13.72 -13.59
C ASP A 340 1.61 -13.38 -13.29
N VAL A 341 1.30 -12.11 -13.08
CA VAL A 341 -0.04 -11.63 -12.73
C VAL A 341 -0.56 -10.75 -13.86
N GLU A 342 -1.69 -11.15 -14.41
CA GLU A 342 -2.36 -10.40 -15.48
C GLU A 342 -3.36 -9.41 -14.89
N VAL A 343 -4.06 -9.81 -13.82
CA VAL A 343 -5.19 -9.06 -13.26
C VAL A 343 -5.06 -8.95 -11.75
N ILE A 344 -5.24 -7.74 -11.23
CA ILE A 344 -5.20 -7.46 -9.80
C ILE A 344 -6.54 -6.86 -9.37
N PHE A 345 -7.23 -7.55 -8.48
CA PHE A 345 -8.36 -6.99 -7.75
C PHE A 345 -7.87 -6.47 -6.42
N ALA A 346 -8.08 -5.20 -6.14
CA ALA A 346 -7.58 -4.59 -4.92
C ALA A 346 -8.63 -3.67 -4.27
N THR A 347 -8.57 -3.63 -2.94
CA THR A 347 -9.24 -2.58 -2.15
C THR A 347 -8.40 -1.31 -2.11
N SER A 348 -8.87 -0.29 -1.40
CA SER A 348 -8.14 0.95 -1.15
C SER A 348 -6.76 0.77 -0.48
N VAL A 349 -6.41 -0.45 -0.03
CA VAL A 349 -5.06 -0.79 0.43
C VAL A 349 -3.98 -0.43 -0.56
N VAL A 350 -4.25 -0.59 -1.86
CA VAL A 350 -3.25 -0.29 -2.90
C VAL A 350 -3.18 1.20 -3.23
N GLU A 351 -4.08 2.03 -2.70
CA GLU A 351 -4.13 3.48 -2.97
C GLU A 351 -2.91 4.23 -2.42
N ALA A 352 -2.18 3.67 -1.46
CA ALA A 352 -1.01 4.29 -0.85
C ALA A 352 0.14 3.29 -0.67
N GLY A 353 1.38 3.78 -0.81
CA GLY A 353 2.66 3.12 -0.46
C GLY A 353 2.97 1.70 -0.92
N ILE A 354 2.21 1.11 -1.84
CA ILE A 354 2.66 -0.05 -2.63
C ILE A 354 2.84 0.36 -4.09
N THR A 355 4.06 0.24 -4.60
CA THR A 355 4.31 0.26 -6.04
C THR A 355 4.20 -1.16 -6.56
N ILE A 356 3.17 -1.42 -7.35
CA ILE A 356 3.06 -2.66 -8.11
C ILE A 356 3.75 -2.42 -9.46
N PRO A 357 4.80 -3.19 -9.80
CA PRO A 357 5.48 -3.01 -11.08
C PRO A 357 4.57 -3.41 -12.24
N ASN A 358 4.82 -2.83 -13.42
CA ASN A 358 4.17 -3.20 -14.68
C ASN A 358 2.64 -2.97 -14.76
N ILE A 359 2.08 -2.10 -13.92
CA ILE A 359 0.68 -1.67 -14.04
C ILE A 359 0.53 -0.63 -15.16
N ASN A 360 -0.05 -1.06 -16.28
CA ASN A 360 -0.33 -0.22 -17.45
C ASN A 360 -1.82 0.19 -17.55
N LEU A 361 -2.72 -0.48 -16.84
CA LEU A 361 -4.14 -0.20 -16.81
C LEU A 361 -4.66 -0.22 -15.36
N VAL A 362 -5.36 0.83 -14.97
CA VAL A 362 -6.14 0.88 -13.73
C VAL A 362 -7.61 1.02 -14.09
N ILE A 363 -8.46 0.14 -13.54
CA ILE A 363 -9.91 0.26 -13.63
C ILE A 363 -10.41 0.69 -12.26
N ASP A 364 -10.83 1.94 -12.12
CA ASP A 364 -11.37 2.46 -10.87
C ASP A 364 -12.90 2.33 -10.86
N SER A 365 -13.44 1.66 -9.84
CA SER A 365 -14.89 1.58 -9.59
C SER A 365 -15.52 2.92 -9.20
N GLY A 366 -14.72 3.87 -8.71
CA GLY A 366 -15.20 5.11 -8.10
C GLY A 366 -15.81 4.91 -6.71
N LEU A 367 -15.77 3.69 -6.14
CA LEU A 367 -16.40 3.35 -4.86
C LEU A 367 -15.37 3.07 -3.75
N SER A 368 -15.74 3.39 -2.51
CA SER A 368 -14.97 3.12 -1.30
C SER A 368 -15.90 2.67 -0.17
N ILE A 369 -15.35 1.96 0.81
CA ILE A 369 -16.06 1.62 2.04
C ILE A 369 -15.68 2.67 3.10
N GLY A 370 -16.68 3.33 3.68
CA GLY A 370 -16.51 4.25 4.80
C GLY A 370 -17.42 3.88 5.97
N LYS A 371 -17.17 4.45 7.15
CA LYS A 371 -18.03 4.26 8.33
C LYS A 371 -18.99 5.44 8.45
N PHE A 372 -20.28 5.16 8.55
CA PHE A 372 -21.34 6.15 8.79
C PHE A 372 -22.20 5.65 9.95
N ASN A 373 -22.34 6.46 11.01
CA ASN A 373 -23.09 6.11 12.23
C ASN A 373 -22.75 4.71 12.79
N GLY A 374 -21.47 4.37 12.85
CA GLY A 374 -21.03 3.08 13.40
C GLY A 374 -21.01 1.92 12.39
N VAL A 375 -21.62 2.07 11.22
CA VAL A 375 -21.81 0.99 10.22
C VAL A 375 -20.95 1.25 8.99
N TYR A 376 -20.38 0.18 8.41
CA TYR A 376 -19.67 0.27 7.14
C TYR A 376 -20.67 0.38 5.98
N VAL A 377 -20.51 1.42 5.17
CA VAL A 377 -21.34 1.71 4.00
C VAL A 377 -20.46 1.93 2.78
N THR A 378 -20.95 1.50 1.62
CA THR A 378 -20.31 1.85 0.34
C THR A 378 -20.69 3.28 -0.03
N ARG A 379 -19.69 4.07 -0.42
CA ARG A 379 -19.84 5.47 -0.84
C ARG A 379 -18.97 5.75 -2.05
N TYR A 380 -19.19 6.88 -2.69
CA TYR A 380 -18.28 7.36 -3.73
C TYR A 380 -16.92 7.71 -3.12
N SER A 381 -15.87 7.48 -3.91
CA SER A 381 -14.50 7.80 -3.54
C SER A 381 -14.25 9.27 -3.72
N SER A 382 -13.36 9.82 -2.90
CA SER A 382 -12.95 11.21 -3.07
C SER A 382 -12.14 11.37 -4.36
N ARG A 383 -12.10 12.59 -4.91
CA ARG A 383 -11.21 12.94 -6.03
C ARG A 383 -9.73 12.66 -5.70
N ALA A 384 -9.32 12.83 -4.44
CA ALA A 384 -7.95 12.54 -4.03
C ALA A 384 -7.64 11.04 -4.13
N SER A 385 -8.58 10.19 -3.70
CA SER A 385 -8.49 8.72 -3.85
C SER A 385 -8.43 8.31 -5.32
N ALA A 386 -9.26 8.90 -6.18
CA ALA A 386 -9.22 8.64 -7.63
C ALA A 386 -7.81 8.96 -8.18
N ILE A 387 -7.29 10.17 -7.94
CA ILE A 387 -5.94 10.57 -8.38
C ILE A 387 -4.85 9.62 -7.84
N GLN A 388 -4.98 9.12 -6.60
CA GLN A 388 -4.06 8.15 -6.03
C GLN A 388 -4.09 6.80 -6.74
N ARG A 389 -5.29 6.34 -7.15
CA ARG A 389 -5.50 5.11 -7.93
C ARG A 389 -4.96 5.27 -9.35
N THR A 390 -5.24 6.40 -9.99
CA THR A 390 -4.64 6.75 -11.29
C THR A 390 -3.13 6.67 -11.23
N GLY A 391 -2.53 7.24 -10.18
CA GLY A 391 -1.08 7.25 -9.99
C GLY A 391 -0.47 5.90 -9.64
N ARG A 392 -1.24 4.80 -9.69
CA ARG A 392 -0.72 3.42 -9.65
C ARG A 392 -0.23 2.95 -11.00
N THR A 393 -0.79 3.48 -12.09
CA THR A 393 -0.17 3.35 -13.42
C THR A 393 0.83 4.48 -13.65
N GLY A 394 1.64 4.41 -14.72
CA GLY A 394 2.60 5.46 -15.05
C GLY A 394 3.87 5.49 -14.15
N ARG A 395 4.06 4.51 -13.26
CA ARG A 395 5.21 4.45 -12.33
C ARG A 395 6.45 3.81 -12.92
N THR A 396 6.26 2.65 -13.55
CA THR A 396 7.35 1.84 -14.11
C THR A 396 7.33 1.85 -15.64
N ASN A 397 6.14 1.95 -16.22
CA ASN A 397 5.88 2.05 -17.66
C ASN A 397 4.84 3.13 -17.92
N ASP A 398 4.59 3.48 -19.18
CA ASP A 398 3.44 4.32 -19.57
C ASP A 398 2.12 3.66 -19.18
N GLY A 399 1.12 4.48 -18.86
CA GLY A 399 -0.10 4.04 -18.21
C GLY A 399 -1.38 4.62 -18.78
N ARG A 400 -2.50 3.89 -18.60
CA ARG A 400 -3.86 4.35 -18.82
C ARG A 400 -4.73 4.06 -17.60
N GLU A 401 -5.69 4.92 -17.35
CA GLU A 401 -6.76 4.70 -16.39
C GLU A 401 -8.12 4.70 -17.11
N GLU A 402 -8.99 3.82 -16.64
CA GLU A 402 -10.41 3.79 -16.98
C GLU A 402 -11.22 3.93 -15.69
N GLU A 403 -11.95 5.03 -15.54
CA GLU A 403 -12.71 5.36 -14.35
C GLU A 403 -14.20 5.11 -14.60
N THR A 404 -14.84 4.23 -13.82
CA THR A 404 -16.28 3.99 -13.96
C THR A 404 -17.11 5.03 -13.21
N MET A 405 -17.00 6.30 -13.59
CA MET A 405 -17.69 7.38 -12.87
C MET A 405 -19.14 7.59 -13.33
N MET A 406 -20.00 7.87 -12.36
CA MET A 406 -21.21 8.65 -12.54
C MET A 406 -20.82 10.03 -11.99
N MET A 407 -20.78 11.06 -12.83
CA MET A 407 -20.57 12.43 -12.38
C MET A 407 -21.68 12.80 -11.40
N ILE A 408 -21.42 12.63 -10.10
CA ILE A 408 -22.23 13.27 -9.08
C ILE A 408 -21.71 14.70 -9.04
N ASP A 409 -22.53 15.58 -9.60
CA ASP A 409 -22.37 17.02 -9.46
C ASP A 409 -22.22 17.33 -7.96
N ASP A 410 -21.05 17.82 -7.54
CA ASP A 410 -20.72 18.16 -6.14
C ASP A 410 -21.76 19.11 -5.51
N SER A 411 -22.61 19.75 -6.34
CA SER A 411 -23.75 20.53 -5.88
C SER A 411 -24.81 19.73 -5.12
N ASP A 412 -24.90 18.40 -5.30
CA ASP A 412 -25.95 17.58 -4.66
C ASP A 412 -25.53 17.03 -3.28
N ASP A 413 -24.24 17.04 -2.94
CA ASP A 413 -23.76 16.66 -1.59
C ASP A 413 -24.15 17.73 -0.54
N SER A 414 -24.33 18.98 -0.98
CA SER A 414 -24.88 20.06 -0.15
C SER A 414 -26.34 19.83 0.29
N ARG A 415 -27.08 18.93 -0.37
CA ARG A 415 -28.47 18.59 -0.02
C ARG A 415 -28.59 17.39 0.91
N ARG A 416 -27.55 16.58 1.05
CA ARG A 416 -27.52 15.39 1.93
C ARG A 416 -26.96 15.67 3.32
N GLY A 417 -26.41 16.86 3.55
CA GLY A 417 -25.98 17.37 4.85
C GLY A 417 -27.06 18.08 5.68
N ARG A 418 -28.34 17.69 5.57
CA ARG A 418 -29.42 18.15 6.47
C ARG A 418 -30.09 16.99 7.19
#